data_AF-A7A1Z3-F1
#
_entry.id   AF-A7A1Z3-F1
#
_cell.length_a   1.000
_cell.length_b   1.000
_cell.length_c   1.000
_cell.angle_alpha   90.00
_cell.angle_beta   90.00
_cell.angle_gamma   90.00
#
_symmetry.space_group_name_H-M   'P 1'
#
loop_
_entity.id
_entity.type
_entity.pdbx_description
1 polymer ?
#
loop_
_entity_poly.entity_id
_entity_poly.type
_entity_poly.pdbx_seq_one_letter_code
_entity_poly.pdbx_strand_id
1 'polypeptide(L)'
;MLKRIVGLPARRCFHRTSFLLGSDFETVHIPNTNHFKDLLIENGKFQEDQATTIVEIMTNAIRGGVNHVSQDLAKREKLTQLSYQQRVDFAKLRDQLLSADRSEFHNIQNEYESVKNDLEKLRNKLREEITKTNAGFKLDLSLEKGRIREESSHHDLQIKEIDTKIEQEVTNMKMQIDSVKTQVMQWLIGVCTGTFALVLAYMRLLT
;
A
#
# COMPACT_ATOMS: atom_id res chain seq x y z
N MET A 1 9.56 2.02 -34.74
CA MET A 1 8.80 3.28 -34.88
C MET A 1 8.96 4.07 -33.58
N LEU A 2 9.70 5.20 -33.58
CA LEU A 2 9.67 6.31 -32.60
C LEU A 2 10.93 7.17 -32.81
N LYS A 3 10.82 8.15 -33.72
CA LYS A 3 11.84 9.18 -33.98
C LYS A 3 11.77 10.22 -32.86
N ARG A 4 12.84 10.34 -32.08
CA ARG A 4 13.04 11.38 -31.08
C ARG A 4 13.39 12.68 -31.81
N ILE A 5 12.44 13.62 -31.88
CA ILE A 5 12.66 14.96 -32.43
C ILE A 5 13.49 15.74 -31.40
N VAL A 6 14.77 15.91 -31.70
CA VAL A 6 15.69 16.76 -30.96
C VAL A 6 15.36 18.21 -31.33
N GLY A 7 14.83 18.97 -30.37
CA GLY A 7 14.56 20.39 -30.53
C GLY A 7 15.85 21.18 -30.74
N LEU A 8 15.85 22.02 -31.77
CA LEU A 8 16.92 22.97 -32.07
C LEU A 8 17.21 23.89 -30.88
N PRO A 9 18.48 24.22 -30.58
CA PRO A 9 18.79 25.30 -29.67
C PRO A 9 18.49 26.63 -30.36
N ALA A 10 17.39 27.27 -29.97
CA ALA A 10 17.12 28.66 -30.31
C ALA A 10 18.24 29.53 -29.72
N ARG A 11 19.19 29.95 -30.56
CA ARG A 11 20.17 30.98 -30.23
C ARG A 11 19.43 32.30 -30.00
N ARG A 12 19.09 32.58 -28.74
CA ARG A 12 18.68 33.92 -28.32
C ARG A 12 19.95 34.75 -28.16
N CYS A 13 20.29 35.51 -29.21
CA CYS A 13 21.23 36.62 -29.09
C CYS A 13 20.63 37.64 -28.11
N PHE A 14 21.10 37.62 -26.86
CA PHE A 14 20.91 38.73 -25.95
C PHE A 14 21.84 39.86 -26.41
N HIS A 15 21.26 40.93 -26.94
CA HIS A 15 21.97 42.20 -27.04
C HIS A 15 22.35 42.63 -25.62
N ARG A 16 23.62 42.41 -25.28
CA ARG A 16 24.25 42.92 -24.07
C ARG A 16 24.59 44.38 -24.36
N THR A 17 23.62 45.27 -24.18
CA THR A 17 23.93 46.70 -24.04
C THR A 17 24.54 46.90 -22.66
N SER A 18 25.84 46.66 -22.56
CA SER A 18 26.67 47.25 -21.51
C SER A 18 26.74 48.76 -21.78
N PHE A 19 25.72 49.49 -21.34
CA PHE A 19 25.77 50.94 -21.32
C PHE A 19 26.33 51.36 -19.97
N LEU A 20 27.59 51.79 -20.01
CA LEU A 20 28.36 52.57 -19.05
C LEU A 20 27.51 53.16 -17.91
N LEU A 21 27.37 52.41 -16.81
CA LEU A 21 26.92 52.92 -15.52
C LEU A 21 28.16 53.55 -14.87
N GLY A 22 28.41 54.82 -15.18
CA GLY A 22 29.61 55.51 -14.75
C GLY A 22 29.66 56.95 -15.25
N SER A 23 28.57 57.69 -15.03
CA SER A 23 28.66 59.13 -14.96
C SER A 23 27.72 59.54 -13.85
N ASP A 24 28.32 59.84 -12.70
CA ASP A 24 27.65 60.51 -11.60
C ASP A 24 26.82 61.67 -12.16
N PHE A 25 25.55 61.70 -11.78
CA PHE A 25 24.66 62.80 -12.12
C PHE A 25 25.06 64.01 -11.29
N GLU A 26 26.16 64.63 -11.70
CA GLU A 26 26.59 65.91 -11.17
C GLU A 26 25.57 66.94 -11.65
N THR A 27 24.96 67.65 -10.70
CA THR A 27 24.03 68.75 -10.91
C THR A 27 24.36 69.52 -12.19
N VAL A 28 23.44 69.56 -13.16
CA VAL A 28 23.64 70.27 -14.44
C VAL A 28 23.79 71.76 -14.15
N HIS A 29 25.01 72.17 -13.82
CA HIS A 29 25.43 73.53 -13.68
C HIS A 29 25.75 74.01 -15.10
N ILE A 30 24.83 74.76 -15.70
CA ILE A 30 25.07 75.38 -17.01
C ILE A 30 26.19 76.41 -16.80
N PRO A 31 27.43 76.15 -17.25
CA PRO A 31 28.50 77.11 -17.07
C PRO A 31 28.23 78.29 -17.99
N ASN A 32 28.36 79.52 -17.46
CA ASN A 32 28.35 80.77 -18.22
C ASN A 32 27.04 81.15 -18.92
N THR A 33 25.93 81.25 -18.17
CA THR A 33 24.67 81.86 -18.63
C THR A 33 24.88 83.25 -19.24
N ASN A 34 25.82 84.03 -18.70
CA ASN A 34 26.15 85.36 -19.18
C ASN A 34 26.80 85.35 -20.57
N HIS A 35 27.67 84.38 -20.86
CA HIS A 35 28.31 84.25 -22.17
C HIS A 35 27.29 83.97 -23.29
N PHE A 36 26.26 83.17 -23.00
CA PHE A 36 25.17 82.93 -23.97
C PHE A 36 24.30 84.17 -24.18
N LYS A 37 24.11 84.99 -23.14
CA LYS A 37 23.43 86.29 -23.26
C LYS A 37 24.23 87.25 -24.15
N ASP A 38 25.54 87.36 -23.94
CA ASP A 38 26.41 88.23 -24.73
C ASP A 38 26.43 87.84 -26.21
N LEU A 39 26.50 86.55 -26.51
CA LEU A 39 26.44 86.02 -27.88
C LEU A 39 25.12 86.35 -28.61
N LEU A 40 23.99 86.33 -27.89
CA LEU A 40 22.67 86.67 -28.45
C LEU A 40 22.56 88.16 -28.78
N ILE A 41 23.19 89.01 -27.96
CA ILE A 41 23.24 90.47 -28.16
C ILE A 41 24.17 90.81 -29.33
N GLU A 42 25.36 90.21 -29.39
CA GLU A 42 26.38 90.52 -30.40
C GLU A 42 26.05 89.99 -31.80
N ASN A 43 25.64 88.72 -31.91
CA ASN A 43 25.40 88.08 -33.22
C ASN A 43 23.93 88.16 -33.66
N GLY A 44 22.99 88.15 -32.71
CA GLY A 44 21.56 88.11 -33.00
C GLY A 44 20.87 89.49 -33.07
N LYS A 45 21.56 90.56 -32.64
CA LYS A 45 21.01 91.93 -32.49
C LYS A 45 19.72 91.98 -31.66
N PHE A 46 19.60 91.10 -30.68
CA PHE A 46 18.45 91.09 -29.77
C PHE A 46 18.61 92.14 -28.67
N GLN A 47 17.49 92.72 -28.23
CA GLN A 47 17.49 93.63 -27.08
C GLN A 47 17.85 92.86 -25.80
N GLU A 48 18.53 93.51 -24.86
CA GLU A 48 19.09 92.86 -23.65
C GLU A 48 18.03 92.08 -22.84
N ASP A 49 16.82 92.63 -22.74
CA ASP A 49 15.68 92.00 -22.06
C ASP A 49 15.21 90.73 -22.78
N GLN A 50 15.22 90.75 -24.12
CA GLN A 50 14.83 89.61 -24.94
C GLN A 50 15.86 88.48 -24.87
N ALA A 51 17.15 88.80 -24.93
CA ALA A 51 18.23 87.83 -24.78
C ALA A 51 18.22 87.16 -23.41
N THR A 52 17.96 87.92 -22.34
CA THR A 52 17.84 87.39 -20.97
C THR A 52 16.67 86.42 -20.85
N THR A 53 15.51 86.79 -21.40
CA THR A 53 14.30 85.95 -21.37
C THR A 53 14.49 84.64 -22.14
N ILE A 54 15.14 84.68 -23.31
CA ILE A 54 15.41 83.48 -24.13
C ILE A 54 16.35 82.52 -23.40
N VAL A 55 17.42 83.03 -22.80
CA VAL A 55 18.39 82.22 -22.05
C VAL A 55 17.73 81.59 -20.82
N GLU A 56 16.84 82.31 -20.15
CA GLU A 56 16.07 81.80 -19.01
C GLU A 56 15.11 80.68 -19.43
N ILE A 57 14.37 80.86 -20.53
CA ILE A 57 13.48 79.81 -21.09
C ILE A 57 14.28 78.58 -21.50
N MET A 58 15.41 78.76 -22.18
CA MET A 58 16.27 77.65 -22.61
C MET A 58 16.87 76.91 -21.42
N THR A 59 17.31 77.64 -20.40
CA THR A 59 17.81 77.07 -19.13
C THR A 59 16.72 76.27 -18.42
N ASN A 60 15.50 76.79 -18.37
CA ASN A 60 14.36 76.09 -17.77
C ASN A 60 13.94 74.86 -18.60
N ALA A 61 13.98 74.93 -19.93
CA ALA A 61 13.71 73.80 -20.83
C ALA A 61 14.76 72.69 -20.69
N ILE A 62 16.05 73.05 -20.59
CA ILE A 62 17.14 72.09 -20.37
C ILE A 62 17.00 71.42 -19.00
N ARG A 63 16.74 72.19 -17.93
CA ARG A 63 16.48 71.64 -16.59
C ARG A 63 15.26 70.70 -16.58
N GLY A 64 14.18 71.09 -17.27
CA GLY A 64 12.98 70.25 -17.43
C GLY A 64 13.27 68.95 -18.19
N GLY A 65 14.02 69.01 -19.29
CA GLY A 65 14.44 67.85 -20.07
C GLY A 65 15.34 66.90 -19.27
N VAL A 66 16.31 67.45 -18.54
CA VAL A 66 17.21 66.68 -17.65
C VAL A 66 16.42 66.00 -16.54
N ASN A 67 15.47 66.69 -15.89
CA ASN A 67 14.61 66.09 -14.87
C ASN A 67 13.74 64.97 -15.44
N HIS A 68 13.18 65.16 -16.64
CA HIS A 68 12.37 64.14 -17.32
C HIS A 68 13.19 62.90 -17.69
N VAL A 69 14.38 63.08 -18.28
CA VAL A 69 15.30 61.97 -18.61
C VAL A 69 15.77 61.25 -17.34
N SER A 70 16.06 61.98 -16.26
CA SER A 70 16.44 61.39 -14.97
C SER A 70 15.31 60.57 -14.35
N GLN A 71 14.07 61.05 -14.43
CA GLN A 71 12.90 60.28 -13.98
C GLN A 71 12.68 59.03 -14.83
N ASP A 72 12.83 59.08 -16.16
CA ASP A 72 12.71 57.91 -17.03
C ASP A 72 13.83 56.88 -16.77
N LEU A 73 15.07 57.35 -16.62
CA LEU A 73 16.21 56.50 -16.27
C LEU A 73 16.06 55.86 -14.89
N ALA A 74 15.64 56.62 -13.87
CA ALA A 74 15.37 56.07 -12.53
C ALA A 74 14.23 55.03 -12.56
N LYS A 75 13.20 55.23 -13.38
CA LYS A 75 12.15 54.22 -13.60
C LYS A 75 12.69 52.98 -14.30
N ARG A 76 13.58 53.12 -15.29
CA ARG A 76 14.24 52.00 -16.00
C ARG A 76 15.19 51.21 -15.10
N GLU A 77 15.97 51.89 -14.27
CA GLU A 77 16.84 51.24 -13.29
C GLU A 77 16.01 50.41 -12.31
N LYS A 78 14.95 51.00 -11.74
CA LYS A 78 14.04 50.31 -10.82
C LYS A 78 13.35 49.11 -11.49
N LEU A 79 12.93 49.24 -12.75
CA LEU A 79 12.39 48.12 -13.53
C LEU A 79 13.43 47.01 -13.73
N THR A 80 14.69 47.37 -13.99
CA THR A 80 15.79 46.41 -14.17
C THR A 80 16.09 45.66 -12.88
N GLN A 81 16.12 46.36 -11.74
CA GLN A 81 16.28 45.76 -10.41
C GLN A 81 15.11 44.83 -10.08
N LEU A 82 13.87 45.25 -10.30
CA LEU A 82 12.68 44.41 -10.12
C LEU A 82 12.74 43.15 -10.98
N SER A 83 13.10 43.28 -12.27
CA SER A 83 13.25 42.14 -13.17
C SER A 83 14.35 41.18 -12.71
N TYR A 84 15.47 41.70 -12.20
CA TYR A 84 16.55 40.88 -11.66
C TYR A 84 16.10 40.11 -10.41
N GLN A 85 15.45 40.81 -9.46
CA GLN A 85 14.91 40.20 -8.25
C GLN A 85 13.92 39.09 -8.60
N GLN A 86 13.00 39.36 -9.51
CA GLN A 86 12.01 38.38 -9.96
C GLN A 86 12.67 37.15 -10.59
N ARG A 87 13.74 37.32 -11.38
CA ARG A 87 14.50 36.19 -11.95
C ARG A 87 15.19 35.35 -10.89
N VAL A 88 15.75 35.97 -9.85
CA VAL A 88 16.37 35.27 -8.73
C VAL A 88 15.30 34.49 -7.95
N ASP A 89 14.15 35.08 -7.69
CA ASP A 89 13.06 34.43 -6.97
C ASP A 89 12.49 33.26 -7.77
N PHE A 90 12.36 33.37 -9.09
CA PHE A 90 12.02 32.25 -9.96
C PHE A 90 13.06 31.12 -9.91
N ALA A 91 14.35 31.44 -9.87
CA ALA A 91 15.40 30.44 -9.74
C ALA A 91 15.30 29.69 -8.39
N LYS A 92 15.05 30.42 -7.30
CA LYS A 92 14.85 29.83 -5.96
C LYS A 92 13.60 28.95 -5.89
N LEU A 93 12.46 29.42 -6.41
CA LEU A 93 11.21 28.65 -6.44
C LEU A 93 11.37 27.35 -7.23
N ARG A 94 12.06 27.42 -8.38
CA ARG A 94 12.36 26.24 -9.18
C ARG A 94 13.22 25.24 -8.41
N ASP A 95 14.23 25.72 -7.69
CA ASP A 95 15.12 24.85 -6.91
C ASP A 95 14.38 24.19 -5.74
N GLN A 96 13.56 24.96 -5.01
CA GLN A 96 12.67 24.44 -3.99
C GLN A 96 11.69 23.40 -4.53
N LEU A 97 11.08 23.66 -5.68
CA LEU A 97 10.17 22.72 -6.33
C LEU A 97 10.89 21.42 -6.71
N LEU A 98 12.06 21.51 -7.34
CA LEU A 98 12.84 20.33 -7.72
C LEU A 98 13.32 19.54 -6.50
N SER A 99 13.69 20.22 -5.41
CA SER A 99 14.08 19.57 -4.17
C SER A 99 12.88 18.88 -3.50
N ALA A 100 11.73 19.54 -3.45
CA ALA A 100 10.50 18.97 -2.90
C ALA A 100 10.04 17.76 -3.72
N ASP A 101 10.01 17.87 -5.05
CA ASP A 101 9.61 16.79 -5.95
C ASP A 101 10.52 15.56 -5.81
N ARG A 102 11.84 15.77 -5.68
CA ARG A 102 12.78 14.67 -5.38
C ARG A 102 12.52 14.02 -4.03
N SER A 103 12.25 14.82 -3.00
CA SER A 103 11.95 14.33 -1.65
C SER A 103 10.66 13.53 -1.63
N GLU A 104 9.60 14.04 -2.25
CA GLU A 104 8.31 13.35 -2.39
C GLU A 104 8.47 12.05 -3.17
N PHE A 105 9.22 12.07 -4.28
CA PHE A 105 9.49 10.86 -5.04
C PHE A 105 10.24 9.80 -4.20
N HIS A 106 11.23 10.21 -3.41
CA HIS A 106 11.95 9.29 -2.52
C HIS A 106 11.04 8.75 -1.40
N ASN A 107 10.18 9.59 -0.83
CA ASN A 107 9.20 9.15 0.17
C ASN A 107 8.24 8.12 -0.43
N ILE A 108 7.66 8.40 -1.60
CA ILE A 108 6.76 7.49 -2.29
C ILE A 108 7.47 6.17 -2.62
N GLN A 109 8.71 6.22 -3.08
CA GLN A 109 9.48 5.01 -3.37
C GLN A 109 9.72 4.18 -2.09
N ASN A 110 10.09 4.82 -0.98
CA ASN A 110 10.30 4.15 0.30
C ASN A 110 9.00 3.53 0.84
N GLU A 111 7.88 4.25 0.77
CA GLU A 111 6.57 3.73 1.15
C GLU A 111 6.15 2.55 0.28
N TYR A 112 6.37 2.64 -1.03
CA TYR A 112 6.09 1.55 -1.97
C TYR A 112 6.93 0.30 -1.63
N GLU A 113 8.23 0.45 -1.39
CA GLU A 113 9.10 -0.64 -0.98
C GLU A 113 8.67 -1.24 0.37
N SER A 114 8.29 -0.40 1.34
CA SER A 114 7.78 -0.85 2.63
C SER A 114 6.48 -1.66 2.48
N VAL A 115 5.49 -1.14 1.75
CA VAL A 115 4.22 -1.82 1.50
C VAL A 115 4.44 -3.13 0.75
N LYS A 116 5.33 -3.15 -0.24
CA LYS A 116 5.70 -4.36 -0.97
C LYS A 116 6.31 -5.41 -0.04
N ASN A 117 7.23 -5.00 0.84
CA ASN A 117 7.84 -5.91 1.82
C ASN A 117 6.80 -6.46 2.80
N ASP A 118 5.87 -5.64 3.27
CA ASP A 118 4.82 -6.07 4.19
C ASP A 118 3.81 -7.01 3.51
N LEU A 119 3.49 -6.77 2.23
CA LEU A 119 2.70 -7.68 1.42
C LEU A 119 3.39 -9.06 1.30
N GLU A 120 4.70 -9.09 1.04
CA GLU A 120 5.45 -10.33 0.91
C GLU A 120 5.54 -11.09 2.24
N LYS A 121 5.77 -10.38 3.35
CA LYS A 121 5.70 -10.96 4.71
C LYS A 121 4.33 -11.54 5.00
N LEU A 122 3.25 -10.82 4.71
CA LEU A 122 1.88 -11.28 4.94
C LEU A 122 1.56 -12.51 4.10
N ARG A 123 1.99 -12.52 2.83
CA ARG A 123 1.84 -13.68 1.94
C ARG A 123 2.52 -14.92 2.51
N ASN A 124 3.75 -14.77 3.00
CA ASN A 124 4.50 -15.89 3.56
C ASN A 124 3.87 -16.41 4.86
N LYS A 125 3.47 -15.50 5.77
CA LYS A 125 2.72 -15.86 6.99
C LYS A 125 1.43 -16.61 6.67
N LEU A 126 0.62 -16.11 5.74
CA LEU A 126 -0.62 -16.76 5.35
C LEU A 126 -0.38 -18.16 4.79
N ARG A 127 0.67 -18.33 3.99
CA ARG A 127 1.04 -19.64 3.44
C ARG A 127 1.49 -20.62 4.53
N GLU A 128 2.24 -20.15 5.50
CA GLU A 128 2.64 -20.95 6.68
C GLU A 128 1.43 -21.34 7.53
N GLU A 129 0.52 -20.41 7.81
CA GLU A 129 -0.71 -20.67 8.56
C GLU A 129 -1.63 -21.66 7.84
N ILE A 130 -1.83 -21.52 6.52
CA ILE A 130 -2.58 -22.50 5.72
C ILE A 130 -1.93 -23.89 5.81
N THR A 131 -0.61 -23.96 5.70
CA THR A 131 0.13 -25.23 5.77
C THR A 131 0.00 -25.86 7.15
N LYS A 132 0.13 -25.06 8.22
CA LYS A 132 -0.01 -25.49 9.60
C LYS A 132 -1.43 -26.00 9.90
N THR A 133 -2.45 -25.24 9.51
CA THR A 133 -3.86 -25.61 9.70
C THR A 133 -4.21 -26.86 8.90
N ASN A 134 -3.73 -27.00 7.66
CA ASN A 134 -3.94 -28.20 6.87
C ASN A 134 -3.25 -29.44 7.47
N ALA A 135 -2.03 -29.28 8.00
CA ALA A 135 -1.34 -30.35 8.72
C ALA A 135 -2.09 -30.76 10.00
N GLY A 136 -2.60 -29.79 10.75
CA GLY A 136 -3.47 -30.01 11.91
C GLY A 136 -4.73 -30.80 11.52
N PHE A 137 -5.46 -30.32 10.51
CA PHE A 137 -6.67 -30.99 10.02
C PHE A 137 -6.42 -32.42 9.56
N LYS A 138 -5.30 -32.67 8.85
CA LYS A 138 -4.91 -34.03 8.45
C LYS A 138 -4.61 -34.93 9.65
N LEU A 139 -3.94 -34.39 10.67
CA LEU A 139 -3.65 -35.12 11.90
C LEU A 139 -4.95 -35.44 12.65
N ASP A 140 -5.83 -34.45 12.82
CA ASP A 140 -7.12 -34.61 13.49
C ASP A 140 -7.94 -35.71 12.81
N LEU A 141 -8.01 -35.70 11.48
CA LEU A 141 -8.72 -36.73 10.72
C LEU A 141 -8.05 -38.11 10.86
N SER A 142 -6.72 -38.16 10.93
CA SER A 142 -6.00 -39.42 11.12
C SER A 142 -6.23 -40.01 12.51
N LEU A 143 -6.25 -39.16 13.54
CA LEU A 143 -6.56 -39.55 14.92
C LEU A 143 -8.02 -40.00 15.04
N GLU A 144 -8.95 -39.25 14.47
CA GLU A 144 -10.38 -39.59 14.50
C GLU A 144 -10.66 -40.88 13.73
N LYS A 145 -10.00 -41.10 12.58
CA LYS A 145 -10.06 -42.38 11.85
C LYS A 145 -9.50 -43.54 12.69
N GLY A 146 -8.42 -43.29 13.44
CA GLY A 146 -7.86 -44.25 14.39
C GLY A 146 -8.86 -44.59 15.49
N ARG A 147 -9.48 -43.57 16.10
CA ARG A 147 -10.49 -43.70 17.16
C ARG A 147 -11.71 -44.49 16.69
N ILE A 148 -12.27 -44.17 15.52
CA ILE A 148 -13.41 -44.90 14.94
C ILE A 148 -13.05 -46.37 14.69
N ARG A 149 -11.83 -46.64 14.23
CA ARG A 149 -11.35 -48.01 14.00
C ARG A 149 -11.24 -48.79 15.31
N GLU A 150 -10.71 -48.19 16.36
CA GLU A 150 -10.59 -48.81 17.68
C GLU A 150 -11.97 -49.07 18.29
N GLU A 151 -12.88 -48.11 18.22
CA GLU A 151 -14.27 -48.24 18.65
C GLU A 151 -15.00 -49.35 17.89
N SER A 152 -14.84 -49.42 16.57
CA SER A 152 -15.37 -50.51 15.73
C SER A 152 -14.78 -51.86 16.13
N SER A 153 -13.47 -51.95 16.34
CA SER A 153 -12.83 -53.21 16.77
C SER A 153 -13.30 -53.65 18.16
N HIS A 154 -13.55 -52.71 19.05
CA HIS A 154 -14.09 -52.99 20.38
C HIS A 154 -15.52 -53.54 20.28
N HIS A 155 -16.38 -52.95 19.44
CA HIS A 155 -17.71 -53.49 19.18
C HIS A 155 -17.67 -54.88 18.55
N ASP A 156 -16.80 -55.12 17.57
CA ASP A 156 -16.64 -56.46 16.97
C ASP A 156 -16.23 -57.52 18.00
N LEU A 157 -15.38 -57.17 18.96
CA LEU A 157 -14.99 -58.06 20.05
C LEU A 157 -16.15 -58.33 21.01
N GLN A 158 -16.90 -57.29 21.39
CA GLN A 158 -18.08 -57.45 22.24
C GLN A 158 -19.15 -58.32 21.60
N ILE A 159 -19.39 -58.14 20.29
CA ILE A 159 -20.33 -58.96 19.53
C ILE A 159 -19.88 -60.43 19.56
N LYS A 160 -18.60 -60.71 19.27
CA LYS A 160 -18.07 -62.08 19.32
C LYS A 160 -18.17 -62.71 20.71
N GLU A 161 -17.88 -61.94 21.76
CA GLU A 161 -18.02 -62.43 23.13
C GLU A 161 -19.47 -62.80 23.44
N ILE A 162 -20.42 -61.94 23.05
CA ILE A 162 -21.86 -62.20 23.22
C ILE A 162 -22.29 -63.42 22.40
N ASP A 163 -21.84 -63.55 21.15
CA ASP A 163 -22.14 -64.70 20.29
C ASP A 163 -21.65 -66.00 20.95
N THR A 164 -20.42 -66.02 21.48
CA THR A 164 -19.88 -67.20 22.18
C THR A 164 -20.67 -67.54 23.44
N LYS A 165 -21.14 -66.54 24.19
CA LYS A 165 -22.03 -66.74 25.35
C LYS A 165 -23.37 -67.33 24.94
N ILE A 166 -23.97 -66.83 23.85
CA ILE A 166 -25.22 -67.36 23.30
C ILE A 166 -25.03 -68.82 22.87
N GLU A 167 -23.96 -69.16 22.15
CA GLU A 167 -23.67 -70.54 21.75
C GLU A 167 -23.52 -71.48 22.95
N GLN A 168 -22.85 -71.00 24.02
CA GLN A 168 -22.71 -71.75 25.25
C GLN A 168 -24.06 -71.96 25.96
N GLU A 169 -24.90 -70.93 26.05
CA GLU A 169 -26.25 -71.02 26.62
C GLU A 169 -27.14 -71.99 25.81
N VAL A 170 -27.09 -71.92 24.47
CA VAL A 170 -27.81 -72.83 23.57
C VAL A 170 -27.37 -74.27 23.78
N THR A 171 -26.07 -74.52 23.87
CA THR A 171 -25.53 -75.87 24.14
C THR A 171 -25.95 -76.37 25.51
N ASN A 172 -25.90 -75.52 26.53
CA ASN A 172 -26.36 -75.86 27.87
C ASN A 172 -27.85 -76.21 27.91
N MET A 173 -28.71 -75.42 27.26
CA MET A 173 -30.13 -75.72 27.12
C MET A 173 -30.37 -77.04 26.39
N LYS A 174 -29.62 -77.31 25.31
CA LYS A 174 -29.71 -78.58 24.58
C LYS A 174 -29.33 -79.78 25.45
N MET A 175 -28.24 -79.68 26.22
CA MET A 175 -27.83 -80.72 27.17
C MET A 175 -28.89 -80.96 28.25
N GLN A 176 -29.51 -79.90 28.78
CA GLN A 176 -30.60 -80.02 29.74
C GLN A 176 -31.81 -80.75 29.13
N ILE A 177 -32.18 -80.42 27.88
CA ILE A 177 -33.25 -81.10 27.15
C ILE A 177 -32.94 -82.59 26.93
N ASP A 178 -31.73 -82.92 26.46
CA ASP A 178 -31.32 -84.31 26.24
C ASP A 178 -31.27 -85.11 27.55
N SER A 179 -30.80 -84.49 28.64
CA SER A 179 -30.85 -85.07 29.99
C SER A 179 -32.29 -85.37 30.42
N VAL A 180 -33.21 -84.39 30.32
CA VAL A 180 -34.63 -84.58 30.65
C VAL A 180 -35.25 -85.69 29.79
N LYS A 181 -34.94 -85.75 28.49
CA LYS A 181 -35.39 -86.83 27.60
C LYS A 181 -34.93 -88.21 28.06
N THR A 182 -33.65 -88.35 28.45
CA THR A 182 -33.12 -89.63 28.95
C THR A 182 -33.77 -90.04 30.27
N GLN A 183 -34.01 -89.07 31.16
CA GLN A 183 -34.71 -89.31 32.42
C GLN A 183 -36.14 -89.80 32.17
N VAL A 184 -36.89 -89.18 31.26
CA VAL A 184 -38.24 -89.62 30.87
C VAL A 184 -38.21 -91.04 30.27
N MET A 185 -37.23 -91.36 29.43
CA MET A 185 -37.04 -92.72 28.89
C MET A 185 -36.78 -93.75 30.00
N GLN A 186 -35.94 -93.42 30.99
CA GLN A 186 -35.69 -94.29 32.14
C GLN A 186 -36.97 -94.51 32.98
N TRP A 187 -37.75 -93.45 33.24
CA TRP A 187 -39.05 -93.58 33.93
C TRP A 187 -40.00 -94.48 33.16
N LEU A 188 -40.07 -94.35 31.84
CA LEU A 188 -40.92 -95.18 30.99
C LEU A 188 -40.53 -96.66 31.08
N ILE A 189 -39.23 -96.97 31.00
CA ILE A 189 -38.71 -98.33 31.17
C ILE A 189 -39.06 -98.88 32.56
N GLY A 190 -38.92 -98.06 33.61
CA GLY A 190 -39.28 -98.43 34.98
C GLY A 190 -40.76 -98.76 35.13
N VAL A 191 -41.65 -97.93 34.56
CA VAL A 191 -43.10 -98.14 34.59
C VAL A 191 -43.49 -99.41 33.82
N CYS A 192 -42.98 -99.60 32.60
CA CYS A 192 -43.26 -100.81 31.80
C CYS A 192 -42.78 -102.10 32.48
N THR A 193 -41.60 -102.05 33.12
CA THR A 193 -41.07 -103.21 33.86
C THR A 193 -41.89 -103.49 35.11
N GLY A 194 -42.32 -102.44 35.82
CA GLY A 194 -43.19 -102.55 37.00
C GLY A 194 -44.56 -103.13 36.67
N THR A 195 -45.22 -102.67 35.61
CA THR A 195 -46.51 -103.22 35.17
C THR A 195 -46.38 -104.66 34.71
N PHE A 196 -45.33 -105.01 33.96
CA PHE A 196 -45.05 -106.39 33.56
C PHE A 196 -44.83 -107.31 34.77
N ALA A 197 -44.07 -106.87 35.78
CA ALA A 197 -43.87 -107.62 37.02
C ALA A 197 -45.18 -107.85 37.79
N LEU A 198 -46.07 -106.83 37.85
CA LEU A 198 -47.39 -106.97 38.47
C LEU A 198 -48.27 -107.99 37.72
N VAL A 199 -48.27 -107.97 36.39
CA VAL A 199 -49.01 -108.95 35.58
C VAL A 199 -48.48 -110.37 35.84
N LEU A 200 -47.16 -110.56 35.87
CA LEU A 200 -46.55 -111.85 36.20
C LEU A 200 -46.89 -112.31 37.62
N ALA A 201 -46.88 -111.41 38.59
CA ALA A 201 -47.26 -111.71 39.97
C ALA A 201 -48.74 -112.13 40.06
N TYR A 202 -49.63 -111.45 39.32
CA TYR A 202 -51.05 -111.80 39.27
C TYR A 202 -51.29 -113.17 38.63
N MET A 203 -50.65 -113.45 37.48
CA MET A 203 -50.70 -114.77 36.83
C MET A 203 -50.24 -115.89 37.77
N ARG A 204 -49.21 -115.64 38.57
CA ARG A 204 -48.72 -116.59 39.58
C ARG A 204 -49.69 -116.82 40.74
N LEU A 205 -50.49 -115.82 41.12
CA LEU A 205 -51.48 -115.95 42.21
C LEU A 205 -52.75 -116.68 41.75
N LEU A 206 -53.05 -116.63 40.44
CA LEU A 206 -54.21 -117.28 39.81
C LEU A 206 -53.96 -118.72 39.34
N THR A 207 -52.70 -119.14 39.20
CA THR A 207 -52.28 -120.52 38.88
C THR A 207 -52.01 -121.29 40.16
#